data_AF-A0A0F9C5K5-F1
#
_entry.id   AF-A0A0F9C5K5-F1
#
_cell.length_a   1.000
_cell.length_b   1.000
_cell.length_c   1.000
_cell.angle_alpha   90.00
_cell.angle_beta   90.00
_cell.angle_gamma   90.00
#
_symmetry.space_group_name_H-M   'P 1'
#
loop_
_entity.id
_entity.type
_entity.pdbx_description
1 polymer ?
#
loop_
_entity_poly.entity_id
_entity_poly.type
_entity_poly.pdbx_seq_one_letter_code
_entity_poly.pdbx_strand_id
1 'polypeptide(L)'
;MSWMTSLFSMGIGKIVKDVSGAFDLTGEKKHAFELSLEQSLQKRDSELEETFRAELVAKERVLVAELQQGDNYTKRARPTVVYAGLVFIGINYVLVPIMARFFNLPTDPIPLPPEFWYGWSGIVGTWSIGRSLERRGARNRVLGAITGTPKPQTSRLMEPA
;
A
#
# COMPACT_ATOMS: atom_id res chain seq x y z
N MET A 1 -15.08 -3.44 -9.46
CA MET A 1 -14.80 -3.69 -10.88
C MET A 1 -16.10 -3.91 -11.65
N SER A 2 -16.89 -2.86 -11.90
CA SER A 2 -18.20 -2.97 -12.60
C SER A 2 -18.19 -2.33 -13.99
N TRP A 3 -17.28 -1.38 -14.21
CA TRP A 3 -17.14 -0.62 -15.46
C TRP A 3 -16.42 -1.42 -16.57
N MET A 4 -15.44 -2.26 -16.20
CA MET A 4 -14.74 -3.10 -17.18
C MET A 4 -15.65 -4.22 -17.68
N THR A 5 -16.45 -4.80 -16.79
CA THR A 5 -17.46 -5.82 -17.09
C THR A 5 -18.59 -5.28 -17.99
N SER A 6 -18.97 -4.01 -17.86
CA SER A 6 -19.97 -3.39 -18.74
C SER A 6 -19.44 -3.06 -20.13
N LEU A 7 -18.17 -2.66 -20.27
CA LEU A 7 -17.53 -2.44 -21.57
C LEU A 7 -17.28 -3.76 -22.32
N PHE A 8 -16.83 -4.80 -21.60
CA PHE A 8 -16.57 -6.11 -22.20
C PHE A 8 -17.86 -6.85 -22.58
N SER A 9 -18.91 -6.81 -21.75
CA SER A 9 -20.21 -7.42 -22.10
C SER A 9 -20.92 -6.70 -23.25
N MET A 10 -20.75 -5.38 -23.38
CA MET A 10 -21.35 -4.61 -24.49
C MET A 10 -20.61 -4.81 -25.82
N GLY A 11 -19.31 -5.12 -25.80
CA GLY A 11 -18.52 -5.45 -26.99
C GLY A 11 -18.75 -6.87 -27.53
N ILE A 12 -18.89 -7.86 -26.64
CA ILE A 12 -19.00 -9.27 -27.03
C ILE A 12 -20.38 -9.59 -27.61
N GLY A 13 -21.47 -9.05 -27.05
CA GLY A 13 -22.82 -9.29 -27.57
C GLY A 13 -23.04 -8.80 -29.01
N LYS A 14 -22.25 -7.80 -29.45
CA LYS A 14 -22.29 -7.26 -30.81
C LYS A 14 -21.56 -8.16 -31.80
N ILE A 15 -20.39 -8.66 -31.42
CA ILE A 15 -19.57 -9.58 -32.23
C ILE A 15 -20.29 -10.92 -32.44
N VAL A 16 -20.97 -11.43 -31.40
CA VAL A 16 -21.77 -12.67 -31.52
C VAL A 16 -22.93 -12.48 -32.50
N LYS A 17 -23.64 -11.34 -32.43
CA LYS A 17 -24.73 -11.03 -33.38
C LYS A 17 -24.25 -10.92 -34.82
N ASP A 18 -23.13 -10.24 -35.05
CA ASP A 18 -22.57 -10.04 -36.39
C ASP A 18 -22.05 -11.34 -37.01
N VAL A 19 -21.40 -12.21 -36.22
CA VAL A 19 -20.97 -13.53 -36.70
C VAL A 19 -22.16 -14.47 -36.92
N SER A 20 -23.21 -14.37 -36.10
CA SER A 20 -24.43 -15.18 -36.27
C SER A 20 -25.31 -14.74 -37.43
N GLY A 21 -25.20 -13.47 -37.87
CA GLY A 21 -25.89 -12.95 -39.05
C GLY A 21 -25.19 -13.32 -40.36
N ALA A 22 -23.89 -13.60 -40.32
CA ALA A 22 -23.10 -14.03 -41.48
C ALA A 22 -23.26 -15.52 -41.82
N PHE A 23 -23.72 -16.35 -40.87
CA PHE A 23 -24.06 -17.74 -41.09
C PHE A 23 -25.58 -17.90 -41.10
N ASP A 24 -26.16 -18.13 -42.28
CA ASP A 24 -27.59 -18.35 -42.49
C ASP A 24 -28.01 -19.75 -41.97
N LEU A 25 -27.84 -19.95 -40.65
CA LEU A 25 -28.11 -21.18 -39.95
C LEU A 25 -29.51 -21.10 -39.34
N THR A 26 -30.38 -21.99 -39.81
CA THR A 26 -31.72 -22.28 -39.27
C THR A 26 -31.65 -22.36 -37.74
N GLY A 27 -32.63 -21.75 -37.04
CA GLY A 27 -32.54 -21.36 -35.62
C GLY A 27 -32.08 -22.42 -34.62
N GLU A 28 -32.24 -23.71 -34.91
CA GLU A 28 -31.77 -24.81 -34.07
C GLU A 28 -30.23 -24.97 -34.10
N LYS A 29 -29.60 -24.80 -35.27
CA LYS A 29 -28.14 -24.81 -35.41
C LYS A 29 -27.48 -23.56 -34.83
N LYS A 30 -28.21 -22.44 -34.81
CA LYS A 30 -27.76 -21.19 -34.17
C LYS A 30 -27.65 -21.34 -32.65
N HIS A 31 -28.64 -21.97 -32.01
CA HIS A 31 -28.59 -22.25 -30.57
C HIS A 31 -27.48 -23.25 -30.20
N ALA A 32 -27.30 -24.31 -30.99
CA ALA A 32 -26.21 -25.26 -30.76
C ALA A 32 -24.83 -24.60 -30.93
N PHE A 33 -24.69 -23.68 -31.89
CA PHE A 33 -23.48 -22.89 -32.08
C PHE A 33 -23.23 -21.92 -30.91
N GLU A 34 -24.25 -21.18 -30.46
CA GLU A 34 -24.15 -20.29 -29.28
C GLU A 34 -23.70 -21.06 -28.03
N LEU A 35 -24.28 -22.25 -27.78
CA LEU A 35 -23.89 -23.11 -26.67
C LEU A 35 -22.43 -23.58 -26.75
N SER A 36 -21.97 -23.97 -27.95
CA SER A 36 -20.58 -24.38 -28.16
C SER A 36 -19.57 -23.23 -27.97
N LEU A 37 -19.99 -22.01 -28.31
CA LEU A 37 -19.19 -20.79 -28.19
C LEU A 37 -19.11 -20.35 -26.72
N GLU A 38 -20.23 -20.40 -26.00
CA GLU A 38 -20.29 -20.14 -24.57
C GLU A 38 -19.42 -21.13 -23.78
N GLN A 39 -19.47 -22.42 -24.12
CA GLN A 39 -18.58 -23.43 -23.52
C GLN A 39 -17.10 -23.18 -23.83
N SER A 40 -16.78 -22.72 -25.04
CA SER A 40 -15.38 -22.41 -25.43
C SER A 40 -14.86 -21.16 -24.73
N LEU A 41 -15.72 -20.17 -24.51
CA LEU A 41 -15.42 -18.97 -23.73
C LEU A 41 -15.22 -19.31 -22.25
N GLN A 42 -16.11 -20.12 -21.67
CA GLN A 42 -16.02 -20.52 -20.27
C GLN A 42 -14.72 -21.30 -19.99
N LYS A 43 -14.28 -22.16 -20.92
CA LYS A 43 -12.98 -22.85 -20.81
C LYS A 43 -11.80 -21.88 -20.86
N ARG A 44 -11.81 -20.91 -21.79
CA ARG A 44 -10.76 -19.89 -21.86
C ARG A 44 -10.72 -19.03 -20.61
N ASP A 45 -11.86 -18.64 -20.08
CA ASP A 45 -11.93 -17.82 -18.87
C ASP A 45 -11.37 -18.58 -17.66
N SER A 46 -11.65 -19.90 -17.54
CA SER A 46 -11.04 -20.72 -16.48
C SER A 46 -9.53 -20.86 -16.62
N GLU A 47 -9.00 -21.07 -17.83
CA GLU A 47 -7.56 -21.17 -18.08
C GLU A 47 -6.84 -19.83 -17.81
N LEU A 48 -7.46 -18.72 -18.23
CA LEU A 48 -6.93 -17.39 -17.98
C LEU A 48 -6.94 -17.06 -16.49
N GLU A 49 -7.99 -17.38 -15.75
CA GLU A 49 -8.05 -17.08 -14.32
C GLU A 49 -6.96 -17.80 -13.52
N GLU A 50 -6.69 -19.08 -13.82
CA GLU A 50 -5.60 -19.82 -13.20
C GLU A 50 -4.23 -19.23 -13.53
N THR A 51 -4.02 -18.89 -14.80
CA THR A 51 -2.74 -18.32 -15.27
C THR A 51 -2.49 -16.93 -14.67
N PHE A 52 -3.52 -16.07 -14.66
CA PHE A 52 -3.45 -14.74 -14.06
C PHE A 52 -3.23 -14.79 -12.55
N ARG A 53 -3.88 -15.72 -11.83
CA ARG A 53 -3.62 -15.91 -10.39
C ARG A 53 -2.19 -16.36 -10.15
N ALA A 54 -1.65 -17.29 -10.94
CA ALA A 54 -0.27 -17.75 -10.82
C ALA A 54 0.73 -16.61 -11.09
N GLU A 55 0.51 -15.80 -12.12
CA GLU A 55 1.35 -14.64 -12.43
C GLU A 55 1.28 -13.55 -11.36
N LEU A 56 0.09 -13.26 -10.84
CA LEU A 56 -0.09 -12.27 -9.77
C LEU A 56 0.65 -12.69 -8.51
N VAL A 57 0.53 -13.95 -8.10
CA VAL A 57 1.23 -14.50 -6.93
C VAL A 57 2.75 -14.49 -7.15
N ALA A 58 3.23 -14.80 -8.36
CA ALA A 58 4.65 -14.76 -8.67
C ALA A 58 5.21 -13.32 -8.60
N LYS A 59 4.51 -12.35 -9.18
CA LYS A 59 4.88 -10.93 -9.12
C LYS A 59 4.82 -10.38 -7.70
N GLU A 60 3.82 -10.77 -6.92
CA GLU A 60 3.71 -10.43 -5.50
C GLU A 60 4.94 -10.94 -4.73
N ARG A 61 5.34 -12.21 -4.92
CA ARG A 61 6.52 -12.79 -4.25
C ARG A 61 7.81 -12.08 -4.62
N VAL A 62 8.00 -11.73 -5.89
CA VAL A 62 9.17 -10.95 -6.35
C VAL A 62 9.18 -9.57 -5.69
N LEU A 63 8.05 -8.88 -5.68
CA LEU A 63 7.92 -7.54 -5.10
C LEU A 63 8.14 -7.56 -3.57
N VAL A 64 7.64 -8.58 -2.87
CA VAL A 64 7.89 -8.80 -1.43
C VAL A 64 9.38 -9.10 -1.18
N ALA A 65 10.03 -9.90 -2.03
CA ALA A 65 11.45 -10.20 -1.90
C ALA A 65 12.33 -8.96 -2.14
N GLU A 66 12.00 -8.13 -3.14
CA GLU A 66 12.68 -6.86 -3.39
C GLU A 66 12.49 -5.85 -2.25
N LEU A 67 11.27 -5.74 -1.69
CA LEU A 67 10.99 -4.90 -0.52
C LEU A 67 11.72 -5.37 0.75
N GLN A 68 11.97 -6.67 0.87
CA GLN A 68 12.75 -7.25 1.97
C GLN A 68 14.26 -7.05 1.79
N GLN A 69 14.76 -7.03 0.55
CA GLN A 69 16.17 -6.75 0.22
C GLN A 69 16.57 -5.28 0.38
N GLY A 70 15.61 -4.36 0.50
CA GLY A 70 15.87 -2.94 0.73
C GLY A 70 16.49 -2.64 2.09
N ASP A 71 17.83 -2.57 2.09
CA ASP A 71 18.77 -2.05 3.08
C ASP A 71 18.16 -1.39 4.34
N ASN A 72 18.49 -1.95 5.51
CA ASN A 72 18.13 -1.40 6.82
C ASN A 72 18.66 0.03 7.02
N TYR A 73 19.74 0.42 6.31
CA TYR A 73 20.29 1.76 6.38
C TYR A 73 19.35 2.79 5.72
N THR A 74 18.73 2.48 4.57
CA THR A 74 17.76 3.37 3.91
C THR A 74 16.46 3.53 4.71
N LYS A 75 16.08 2.53 5.52
CA LYS A 75 14.96 2.61 6.48
C LYS A 75 15.29 3.48 7.70
N ARG A 76 16.57 3.58 8.09
CA ARG A 76 17.04 4.36 9.27
C ARG A 76 17.61 5.74 8.92
N ALA A 77 17.99 5.99 7.66
CA ALA A 77 18.53 7.26 7.20
C ALA A 77 17.52 8.42 7.27
N ARG A 78 16.22 8.11 7.11
CA ARG A 78 15.14 9.11 7.17
C ARG A 78 15.00 9.75 8.57
N PRO A 79 14.89 8.97 9.66
CA PRO A 79 14.85 9.54 11.01
C PRO A 79 16.20 10.14 11.46
N THR A 80 17.36 9.66 11.00
CA THR A 80 18.65 10.22 11.44
C THR A 80 18.84 11.67 11.01
N VAL A 81 18.36 12.07 9.82
CA VAL A 81 18.43 13.47 9.38
C VAL A 81 17.57 14.36 10.27
N VAL A 82 16.36 13.91 10.63
CA VAL A 82 15.45 14.63 11.54
C VAL A 82 16.04 14.79 12.95
N TYR A 83 16.68 13.75 13.49
CA TYR A 83 17.32 13.85 14.80
C TYR A 83 18.58 14.71 14.77
N ALA A 84 19.40 14.60 13.72
CA ALA A 84 20.61 15.41 13.59
C ALA A 84 20.28 16.90 13.53
N GLY A 85 19.32 17.32 12.69
CA GLY A 85 18.96 18.75 12.63
C GLY A 85 18.24 19.25 13.89
N LEU A 86 17.44 18.42 14.59
CA LEU A 86 16.92 18.80 15.92
C LEU A 86 18.05 19.04 16.93
N VAL A 87 19.10 18.20 16.91
CA VAL A 87 20.27 18.38 17.78
C VAL A 87 21.01 19.67 17.43
N PHE A 88 21.26 19.96 16.14
CA PHE A 88 21.92 21.21 15.74
C PHE A 88 21.13 22.46 16.13
N ILE A 89 19.82 22.46 15.90
CA ILE A 89 18.93 23.56 16.31
C ILE A 89 18.94 23.70 17.83
N GLY A 90 18.86 22.57 18.56
CA GLY A 90 18.91 22.55 20.01
C GLY A 90 20.22 23.08 20.59
N ILE A 91 21.36 22.72 19.99
CA ILE A 91 22.66 23.26 20.39
C ILE A 91 22.72 24.77 20.16
N ASN A 92 22.36 25.24 18.96
CA ASN A 92 22.49 26.65 18.57
C ASN A 92 21.53 27.59 19.32
N TYR A 93 20.27 27.18 19.52
CA TYR A 93 19.23 28.06 20.08
C TYR A 93 18.87 27.79 21.54
N VAL A 94 19.29 26.66 22.11
CA VAL A 94 18.96 26.30 23.50
C VAL A 94 20.23 26.14 24.33
N LEU A 95 21.11 25.22 23.94
CA LEU A 95 22.26 24.81 24.75
C LEU A 95 23.33 25.92 24.85
N VAL A 96 23.70 26.54 23.72
CA VAL A 96 24.67 27.65 23.69
C VAL A 96 24.17 28.88 24.46
N PRO A 97 22.93 29.37 24.25
CA PRO A 97 22.40 30.49 25.04
C PRO A 97 22.27 30.20 26.53
N ILE A 98 21.89 28.98 26.92
CA ILE A 98 21.84 28.57 28.32
C ILE A 98 23.23 28.61 28.95
N MET A 99 24.22 28.00 28.28
CA MET A 99 25.61 27.99 28.76
C MET A 99 26.16 29.41 28.89
N ALA A 100 25.94 30.26 27.90
CA ALA A 100 26.40 31.64 27.96
C ALA A 100 25.72 32.46 29.04
N ARG A 101 24.44 32.20 29.34
CA ARG A 101 23.75 32.79 30.48
C ARG A 101 24.37 32.35 31.81
N PHE A 102 24.83 31.11 31.91
CA PHE A 102 25.56 30.62 33.09
C PHE A 102 26.97 31.23 33.22
N PHE A 103 27.65 31.50 32.12
CA PHE A 103 29.01 32.05 32.11
C PHE A 103 29.09 33.58 31.90
N ASN A 104 27.96 34.29 31.88
CA ASN A 104 27.87 35.73 31.58
C ASN A 104 28.61 36.14 30.29
N LEU A 105 28.55 35.31 29.26
CA LEU A 105 29.12 35.60 27.95
C LEU A 105 28.06 36.22 27.04
N PRO A 106 28.44 37.17 26.16
CA PRO A 106 27.52 37.62 25.11
C PRO A 106 27.25 36.46 24.16
N THR A 107 25.98 36.14 23.94
CA THR A 107 25.57 35.22 22.86
C THR A 107 24.49 35.79 22.01
N ASP A 108 24.84 35.95 20.75
CA ASP A 108 23.89 36.03 19.66
C ASP A 108 23.82 34.65 19.00
N PRO A 109 22.64 34.00 18.96
CA PRO A 109 22.46 32.77 18.21
C PRO A 109 22.82 32.99 16.75
N ILE A 110 23.45 32.01 16.10
CA ILE A 110 23.70 32.10 14.66
C ILE A 110 22.33 32.08 13.97
N PRO A 111 21.92 33.15 13.25
CA PRO A 111 20.65 33.17 12.58
C PRO A 111 20.70 32.20 11.40
N LEU A 112 19.92 31.13 11.47
CA LEU A 112 19.78 30.21 10.35
C LEU A 112 18.99 30.87 9.22
N PRO A 113 19.42 30.71 7.96
CA PRO A 113 18.76 31.32 6.82
C PRO A 113 17.32 30.78 6.65
N PRO A 114 16.37 31.58 6.13
CA PRO A 114 14.98 31.14 5.94
C PRO A 114 14.84 29.84 5.13
N GLU A 115 15.72 29.63 4.15
CA GLU A 115 15.80 28.43 3.31
C GLU A 115 15.98 27.16 4.15
N PHE A 116 16.76 27.25 5.23
CA PHE A 116 16.95 26.15 6.16
C PHE A 116 15.62 25.78 6.84
N TRP A 117 14.83 26.76 7.28
CA TRP A 117 13.55 26.51 7.96
C TRP A 117 12.51 25.89 7.04
N TYR A 118 12.42 26.35 5.79
CA TYR A 118 11.54 25.77 4.79
C TYR A 118 11.95 24.34 4.41
N GLY A 119 13.25 24.12 4.14
CA GLY A 119 13.77 22.79 3.83
C GLY A 119 13.59 21.82 5.00
N TRP A 120 13.89 22.27 6.22
CA TRP A 120 13.78 21.49 7.43
C TRP A 120 12.33 21.10 7.75
N SER A 121 11.40 22.07 7.74
CA SER A 121 9.98 21.80 8.01
C SER A 121 9.36 20.90 6.94
N GLY A 122 9.78 21.03 5.68
CA GLY A 122 9.41 20.11 4.61
C GLY A 122 9.85 18.67 4.89
N ILE A 123 11.13 18.46 5.21
CA ILE A 123 11.69 17.14 5.53
C ILE A 123 10.98 16.52 6.75
N VAL A 124 10.81 17.28 7.82
CA VAL A 124 10.13 16.82 9.05
C VAL A 124 8.66 16.51 8.79
N GLY A 125 7.98 17.32 7.98
CA GLY A 125 6.58 17.11 7.59
C GLY A 125 6.41 15.83 6.80
N THR A 126 7.20 15.63 5.75
CA THR A 126 7.20 14.40 4.94
C THR A 126 7.52 13.17 5.80
N TRP A 127 8.50 13.27 6.70
CA TRP A 127 8.83 12.18 7.63
C TRP A 127 7.70 11.87 8.61
N SER A 128 7.05 12.88 9.18
CA SER A 128 5.95 12.72 10.14
C SER A 128 4.73 12.08 9.48
N ILE A 129 4.41 12.47 8.25
CA ILE A 129 3.35 11.85 7.44
C ILE A 129 3.71 10.39 7.14
N GLY A 130 4.91 10.14 6.63
CA GLY A 130 5.39 8.78 6.33
C GLY A 130 5.33 7.87 7.56
N ARG A 131 5.80 8.34 8.73
CA ARG A 131 5.76 7.56 9.97
C ARG A 131 4.34 7.34 10.49
N SER A 132 3.44 8.29 10.27
CA SER A 132 2.02 8.14 10.61
C SER A 132 1.35 7.08 9.74
N LEU A 133 1.65 7.06 8.44
CA LEU A 133 1.15 6.03 7.51
C LEU A 133 1.73 4.65 7.82
N GLU A 134 3.03 4.55 8.12
CA GLU A 134 3.66 3.28 8.55
C GLU A 134 3.09 2.73 9.86
N ARG A 135 2.47 3.59 10.69
CA ARG A 135 1.79 3.20 11.93
C ARG A 135 0.29 2.99 11.78
N ARG A 136 -0.32 3.31 10.62
CA ARG A 136 -1.74 2.99 10.37
C ARG A 136 -1.90 1.48 10.28
N GLY A 137 -2.66 0.91 11.21
CA GLY A 137 -2.87 -0.54 11.32
C GLY A 137 -1.93 -1.24 12.31
N ALA A 138 -0.91 -0.56 12.85
CA ALA A 138 -0.07 -1.11 13.90
C ALA A 138 -0.83 -1.14 15.24
N ARG A 139 -1.38 -2.30 15.61
CA ARG A 139 -1.95 -2.54 16.95
C ARG A 139 -0.84 -2.69 17.97
N ASN A 140 -0.47 -1.60 18.62
CA ASN A 140 0.39 -1.67 19.81
C ASN A 140 -0.37 -2.33 20.96
N ARG A 141 0.32 -3.16 21.77
CA ARG A 141 -0.26 -3.82 22.96
C ARG A 141 -0.98 -2.85 23.89
N VAL A 142 -0.44 -1.64 24.04
CA VAL A 142 -1.05 -0.56 24.83
C VAL A 142 -2.37 -0.08 24.21
N LEU A 143 -2.42 0.08 22.88
CA LEU A 143 -3.64 0.46 22.18
C LEU A 143 -4.70 -0.64 22.25
N GLY A 144 -4.31 -1.91 22.17
CA GLY A 144 -5.22 -3.05 22.32
C GLY A 144 -5.77 -3.21 23.74
N ALA A 145 -4.97 -2.84 24.75
CA ALA A 145 -5.41 -2.78 26.14
C ALA A 145 -6.42 -1.65 26.39
N ILE A 146 -6.23 -0.49 25.76
CA ILE A 146 -7.12 0.67 25.91
C ILE A 146 -8.41 0.51 25.08
N THR A 147 -8.31 -0.03 23.86
CA THR A 147 -9.47 -0.23 22.97
C THR A 147 -10.24 -1.53 23.25
N GLY A 148 -9.85 -2.28 24.29
CA GLY A 148 -10.64 -3.40 24.82
C GLY A 148 -10.89 -4.52 23.83
N THR A 149 -9.90 -4.91 23.02
CA THR A 149 -10.13 -6.03 22.10
C THR A 149 -10.20 -7.34 22.89
N PRO A 150 -11.33 -8.08 22.88
CA PRO A 150 -11.41 -9.34 23.58
C PRO A 150 -10.43 -10.34 22.97
N LYS A 151 -9.68 -11.06 23.81
CA LYS A 151 -8.93 -12.25 23.41
C LYS A 151 -9.89 -13.17 22.64
N PRO A 152 -9.50 -13.75 21.49
CA PRO A 152 -10.31 -14.76 20.85
C PRO A 152 -10.46 -15.90 21.86
N GLN A 153 -11.69 -16.17 22.30
CA GLN A 153 -12.00 -17.37 23.08
C GLN A 153 -11.67 -18.56 22.18
N THR A 154 -10.54 -19.19 22.45
CA THR A 154 -10.25 -20.53 21.94
C THR A 154 -11.34 -21.44 22.50
N SER A 155 -12.29 -21.76 21.64
CA SER A 155 -13.41 -22.64 21.88
C SER A 155 -12.92 -23.96 22.47
N ARG A 156 -13.32 -24.23 23.72
CA ARG A 156 -13.42 -25.59 24.26
C ARG A 156 -14.48 -26.33 23.44
N LEU A 157 -14.06 -26.93 22.34
CA LEU A 157 -14.82 -27.98 21.64
C LEU A 157 -13.82 -29.08 21.32
N MET A 158 -13.58 -29.96 22.29
CA MET A 158 -13.19 -31.35 22.10
C MET A 158 -12.99 -31.97 23.49
N GLU A 159 -14.02 -32.64 23.98
CA GLU A 159 -13.91 -33.91 24.69
C GLU A 159 -15.31 -34.53 24.78
N PRO A 160 -15.63 -35.53 23.94
CA PRO A 160 -16.71 -36.47 24.23
C PRO A 160 -16.19 -37.56 25.18
N ALA A 161 -16.94 -37.82 26.24
CA ALA A 161 -16.84 -39.02 27.07
C ALA A 161 -18.05 -39.92 26.78
#